data_AF-A0A6L5Y084-F1
#
_entry.id   AF-A0A6L5Y084-F1
#
_cell.length_a   1.000
_cell.length_b   1.000
_cell.length_c   1.000
_cell.angle_alpha   90.00
_cell.angle_beta   90.00
_cell.angle_gamma   90.00
#
_symmetry.space_group_name_H-M   'P 1'
#
loop_
_entity.id
_entity.type
_entity.pdbx_description
1 polymer ?
#
loop_
_entity_poly.entity_id
_entity_poly.type
_entity_poly.pdbx_seq_one_letter_code
_entity_poly.pdbx_strand_id
1 'polypeptide(L)'
;MLYETYKLGKNRSDKLKKRYTYEELEQLELPQLRAICKNRAIKTPTVELLNKKEELADFLYHYLGEIREIQIVSWGEEESSRLSRKLKNAEAKQTEQIVMSQNIKLYRDLNSFDEPDTKYKVTANIKLGTYALLVDEKKNILAIMTVREIKNMSVSNKEKNNYLLGVKRVCVSKGLKKGTYYNLAVLFFEEEKTEELVKTYYGMEKKQRAFSYYEVAMDEVEVKEAQLTDEVLIIDYGTSFTTAGTYGMETGQMKKIVFDSQAEELGNDSFKEWELHSQERFLCPSVIGVKQIDGNKIEFIYGREAIEAEKNSIF
;
A
#
# COMPACT_ATOMS: atom_id res chain seq x y z
N MET A 1 -9.73 13.30 14.34
CA MET A 1 -10.94 12.95 15.12
C MET A 1 -11.30 11.50 14.81
N LEU A 2 -11.27 10.64 15.83
CA LEU A 2 -11.59 9.21 15.77
C LEU A 2 -12.97 9.03 16.42
N TYR A 3 -13.97 8.55 15.68
CA TYR A 3 -15.26 8.22 16.25
C TYR A 3 -15.61 6.76 15.94
N GLU A 4 -15.85 5.96 16.97
CA GLU A 4 -16.43 4.63 16.88
C GLU A 4 -17.91 4.74 16.50
N THR A 5 -18.35 4.21 15.36
CA THR A 5 -19.78 4.06 15.08
C THR A 5 -20.34 2.91 15.94
N TYR A 6 -21.30 3.20 16.82
CA TYR A 6 -22.04 2.17 17.56
C TYR A 6 -22.91 1.36 16.59
N LYS A 7 -22.65 0.05 16.49
CA LYS A 7 -23.54 -0.90 15.78
C LYS A 7 -24.89 -0.98 16.50
N LEU A 8 -25.82 -0.09 16.18
CA LEU A 8 -27.23 -0.23 16.53
C LEU A 8 -28.01 -0.70 15.31
N GLY A 9 -28.42 -1.97 15.34
CA GLY A 9 -29.40 -2.53 14.40
C GLY A 9 -28.88 -3.69 13.57
N LYS A 10 -29.06 -4.91 14.09
CA LYS A 10 -29.14 -6.11 13.24
C LYS A 10 -30.32 -5.94 12.29
N ASN A 11 -30.08 -5.62 11.03
CA ASN A 11 -31.01 -5.95 9.94
C ASN A 11 -30.25 -6.50 8.73
N ARG A 12 -30.53 -7.77 8.47
CA ARG A 12 -29.96 -8.61 7.42
C ARG A 12 -30.56 -8.24 6.05
N SER A 13 -30.09 -7.17 5.40
CA SER A 13 -30.27 -6.97 3.93
C SER A 13 -29.49 -5.77 3.34
N ASP A 14 -28.37 -5.37 3.93
CA ASP A 14 -27.75 -4.05 3.68
C ASP A 14 -26.68 -4.00 2.57
N LYS A 15 -26.79 -4.84 1.53
CA LYS A 15 -25.72 -4.98 0.53
C LYS A 15 -25.62 -3.84 -0.50
N LEU A 16 -26.55 -2.87 -0.53
CA LEU A 16 -26.56 -1.80 -1.58
C LEU A 16 -27.01 -0.40 -1.09
N LYS A 17 -27.01 -0.10 0.21
CA LYS A 17 -27.40 1.24 0.67
C LYS A 17 -26.18 2.17 0.75
N LYS A 18 -26.16 3.24 -0.06
CA LYS A 18 -25.13 4.29 -0.05
C LYS A 18 -24.81 4.73 1.38
N ARG A 19 -23.56 4.68 1.80
CA ARG A 19 -23.12 5.25 3.08
C ARG A 19 -22.59 6.66 2.85
N TYR A 20 -22.41 7.42 3.92
CA TYR A 20 -21.96 8.80 3.82
C TYR A 20 -20.76 9.07 4.72
N THR A 21 -19.79 9.81 4.22
CA THR A 21 -18.80 10.49 5.07
C THR A 21 -19.46 11.61 5.87
N TYR A 22 -18.84 12.05 6.96
CA TYR A 22 -19.35 13.20 7.71
C TYR A 22 -19.31 14.46 6.84
N GLU A 23 -18.24 14.64 6.07
CA GLU A 23 -18.04 15.78 5.17
C GLU A 23 -19.13 15.83 4.08
N GLU A 24 -19.53 14.69 3.51
CA GLU A 24 -20.66 14.65 2.57
C GLU A 24 -21.98 15.06 3.23
N LEU A 25 -22.24 14.66 4.48
CA LEU A 25 -23.46 15.04 5.19
C LEU A 25 -23.46 16.51 5.60
N GLU A 26 -22.32 17.04 6.02
CA GLU A 26 -22.13 18.45 6.37
C GLU A 26 -22.38 19.39 5.18
N GLN A 27 -21.98 18.96 3.98
CA GLN A 27 -22.19 19.70 2.73
C GLN A 27 -23.64 19.70 2.24
N LEU A 28 -24.49 18.79 2.72
CA LEU A 28 -25.89 18.72 2.32
C LEU A 28 -26.74 19.78 3.03
N GLU A 29 -27.71 20.33 2.32
CA GLU A 29 -28.69 21.24 2.90
C GLU A 29 -29.73 20.50 3.75
N LEU A 30 -30.29 21.19 4.75
CA LEU A 30 -31.24 20.61 5.71
C LEU A 30 -32.42 19.85 5.04
N PRO A 31 -33.03 20.34 3.94
CA PRO A 31 -34.05 19.57 3.21
C PRO A 31 -33.54 18.24 2.64
N GLN A 32 -32.27 18.18 2.21
CA GLN A 32 -31.64 16.97 1.69
C GLN A 32 -31.37 15.96 2.80
N LEU A 33 -30.90 16.42 3.97
CA LEU A 33 -30.75 15.57 5.17
C LEU A 33 -32.09 14.98 5.62
N ARG A 34 -33.16 15.77 5.62
CA ARG A 34 -34.53 15.28 5.90
C ARG A 34 -35.00 14.26 4.88
N ALA A 35 -34.68 14.48 3.60
CA ALA A 35 -35.01 13.54 2.54
C ALA A 35 -34.30 12.19 2.75
N ILE A 36 -33.07 12.18 3.25
CA ILE A 36 -32.36 10.94 3.64
C ILE A 36 -33.13 10.20 4.74
N CYS A 37 -33.55 10.88 5.81
CA CYS A 37 -34.35 10.27 6.88
C CYS A 37 -35.65 9.65 6.33
N LYS A 38 -36.38 10.41 5.49
CA LYS A 38 -37.66 9.98 4.91
C LYS A 38 -37.49 8.78 3.97
N ASN A 39 -36.56 8.87 3.02
CA ASN A 39 -36.33 7.84 2.00
C ASN A 39 -35.82 6.53 2.60
N ARG A 40 -35.16 6.59 3.76
CA ARG A 40 -34.61 5.43 4.46
C ARG A 40 -35.39 5.01 5.69
N ALA A 41 -36.55 5.61 5.93
CA ALA A 41 -37.40 5.37 7.10
C ALA A 41 -36.64 5.43 8.44
N ILE A 42 -35.70 6.38 8.57
CA ILE A 42 -34.92 6.60 9.78
C ILE A 42 -35.75 7.45 10.75
N LYS A 43 -36.01 6.90 11.93
CA LYS A 43 -36.71 7.63 13.00
C LYS A 43 -35.70 8.44 13.79
N THR A 44 -35.85 9.76 13.81
CA THR A 44 -35.06 10.64 14.68
C THR A 44 -35.54 10.53 16.14
N PRO A 45 -34.64 10.65 17.14
CA PRO A 45 -34.99 10.64 18.55
C PRO A 45 -36.00 11.73 18.95
N THR A 46 -35.92 12.89 18.31
CA THR A 46 -36.84 14.01 18.50
C THR A 46 -37.23 14.65 17.16
N VAL A 47 -38.37 15.35 17.14
CA VAL A 47 -38.81 16.14 15.98
C VAL A 47 -37.94 17.39 15.81
N GLU A 48 -37.44 17.95 16.91
CA GLU A 48 -36.54 19.12 16.93
C GLU A 48 -35.23 18.85 16.18
N LEU A 49 -34.71 17.62 16.25
CA LEU A 49 -33.52 17.20 15.53
C LEU A 49 -33.66 17.39 14.01
N LEU A 50 -34.86 17.26 13.46
CA LEU A 50 -35.11 17.49 12.02
C LEU A 50 -34.92 18.95 11.61
N ASN A 51 -34.87 19.89 12.56
CA ASN A 51 -34.72 21.33 12.31
C ASN A 51 -33.30 21.86 12.50
N LYS A 52 -32.35 21.01 12.91
CA LYS A 52 -30.98 21.41 13.21
C LYS A 52 -29.99 20.71 12.28
N LYS A 53 -29.44 21.44 11.31
CA LYS A 53 -28.57 20.88 10.24
C LYS A 53 -27.39 20.08 10.82
N GLU A 54 -26.61 20.69 11.71
CA GLU A 54 -25.42 20.07 12.29
C GLU A 54 -25.74 18.83 13.12
N GLU A 55 -26.72 18.93 14.03
CA GLU A 55 -27.14 17.78 14.87
C GLU A 55 -27.77 16.65 14.02
N LEU A 56 -28.48 16.99 12.94
CA LEU A 56 -29.04 15.99 12.02
C LEU A 56 -27.96 15.32 11.17
N ALA A 57 -26.96 16.07 10.70
CA ALA A 57 -25.81 15.53 10.00
C ALA A 57 -25.03 14.56 10.89
N ASP A 58 -24.78 14.94 12.15
CA ASP A 58 -24.13 14.09 13.13
C ASP A 58 -24.95 12.82 13.41
N PHE A 59 -26.25 12.94 13.66
CA PHE A 59 -27.14 11.79 13.84
C PHE A 59 -27.16 10.86 12.62
N LEU A 60 -27.23 11.42 11.41
CA LEU A 60 -27.21 10.64 10.16
C LEU A 60 -25.85 9.96 9.95
N TYR A 61 -24.75 10.59 10.32
CA TYR A 61 -23.43 9.98 10.27
C TYR A 61 -23.33 8.80 11.25
N HIS A 62 -23.87 8.93 12.46
CA HIS A 62 -23.95 7.82 13.40
C HIS A 62 -24.79 6.64 12.87
N TYR A 63 -25.81 6.90 12.06
CA TYR A 63 -26.74 5.88 11.54
C TYR A 63 -26.34 5.30 10.17
N LEU A 64 -25.75 6.12 9.29
CA LEU A 64 -25.44 5.80 7.88
C LEU A 64 -23.98 6.04 7.51
N GLY A 65 -23.14 6.36 8.50
CA GLY A 65 -21.72 6.65 8.29
C GLY A 65 -21.05 5.57 7.48
N GLU A 66 -20.19 5.98 6.55
CA GLU A 66 -19.21 5.07 5.97
C GLU A 66 -18.45 4.40 7.10
N ILE A 67 -18.50 3.07 7.14
CA ILE A 67 -17.56 2.33 7.97
C ILE A 67 -16.25 2.43 7.21
N ARG A 68 -15.45 3.43 7.55
CA ARG A 68 -14.04 3.41 7.19
C ARG A 68 -13.44 2.27 8.00
N GLU A 69 -12.94 1.26 7.30
CA GLU A 69 -12.06 0.29 7.95
C GLU A 69 -10.91 1.08 8.55
N ILE A 70 -10.75 0.96 9.87
CA ILE A 70 -9.65 1.62 10.55
C ILE A 70 -8.37 1.02 9.95
N GLN A 71 -7.47 1.88 9.49
CA GLN A 71 -6.21 1.50 8.88
C GLN A 71 -5.05 2.05 9.71
N ILE A 72 -3.92 1.36 9.69
CA ILE A 72 -2.65 1.89 10.19
C ILE A 72 -2.15 2.91 9.16
N VAL A 73 -2.19 4.19 9.53
CA VAL A 73 -1.86 5.31 8.63
C VAL A 73 -0.46 5.87 8.88
N SER A 74 0.07 5.69 10.09
CA SER A 74 1.38 6.16 10.49
C SER A 74 1.90 5.35 11.68
N TRP A 75 3.20 5.45 11.89
CA TRP A 75 3.93 4.89 13.00
C TRP A 75 3.59 5.63 14.29
N GLY A 76 3.30 4.85 15.33
CA GLY A 76 3.20 5.27 16.72
C GLY A 76 4.05 4.36 17.60
N GLU A 77 4.88 4.94 18.47
CA GLU A 77 5.80 4.20 19.34
C GLU A 77 5.05 3.37 20.39
N GLU A 78 3.97 3.92 20.95
CA GLU A 78 3.17 3.22 21.95
C GLU A 78 2.32 2.12 21.31
N GLU A 79 1.73 2.42 20.16
CA GLU A 79 0.90 1.53 19.36
C GLU A 79 1.68 0.31 18.86
N SER A 80 2.87 0.56 18.30
CA SER A 80 3.79 -0.52 17.88
C SER A 80 4.30 -1.35 19.06
N SER A 81 4.62 -0.72 20.19
CA SER A 81 5.02 -1.43 21.42
C SER A 81 3.90 -2.30 21.99
N ARG A 82 2.65 -1.84 21.90
CA ARG A 82 1.46 -2.59 22.30
C ARG A 82 1.27 -3.83 21.44
N LEU A 83 1.34 -3.69 20.12
CA LEU A 83 1.26 -4.81 19.20
C LEU A 83 2.43 -5.79 19.40
N SER A 84 3.65 -5.29 19.58
CA SER A 84 4.85 -6.10 19.87
C SER A 84 4.69 -6.96 21.15
N ARG A 85 4.13 -6.40 22.22
CA ARG A 85 3.83 -7.16 23.45
C ARG A 85 2.85 -8.30 23.21
N LYS A 86 1.85 -8.10 22.36
CA LYS A 86 0.88 -9.15 22.03
C LYS A 86 1.49 -10.23 21.15
N LEU A 87 2.41 -9.87 20.25
CA LEU A 87 3.11 -10.82 19.37
C LEU A 87 4.05 -11.78 20.12
N LYS A 88 4.65 -11.33 21.23
CA LYS A 88 5.53 -12.17 22.06
C LYS A 88 4.84 -13.43 22.61
N ASN A 89 3.52 -13.39 22.76
CA ASN A 89 2.70 -14.51 23.25
C ASN A 89 1.87 -15.17 22.14
N ALA A 90 2.09 -14.80 20.88
CA ALA A 90 1.32 -15.27 19.74
C ALA A 90 1.97 -16.52 19.11
N GLU A 91 1.13 -17.38 18.53
CA GLU A 91 1.56 -18.65 17.97
C GLU A 91 2.08 -18.49 16.54
N ALA A 92 3.28 -18.99 16.26
CA ALA A 92 3.83 -19.08 14.92
C ALA A 92 3.24 -20.30 14.18
N LYS A 93 2.72 -20.07 12.98
CA LYS A 93 2.20 -21.11 12.07
C LYS A 93 3.28 -21.58 11.10
N GLN A 94 3.06 -22.74 10.48
CA GLN A 94 3.95 -23.32 9.48
C GLN A 94 4.13 -22.39 8.27
N THR A 95 5.38 -22.16 7.88
CA THR A 95 5.81 -21.10 6.96
C THR A 95 5.72 -21.49 5.48
N GLU A 96 5.62 -22.79 5.18
CA GLU A 96 5.57 -23.37 3.82
C GLU A 96 4.41 -22.84 2.94
N GLN A 97 3.48 -22.12 3.56
CA GLN A 97 2.35 -21.50 2.88
C GLN A 97 2.69 -20.16 2.21
N ILE A 98 3.88 -19.58 2.47
CA ILE A 98 4.31 -18.26 1.97
C ILE A 98 5.70 -18.37 1.34
N VAL A 99 5.83 -17.83 0.13
CA VAL A 99 7.08 -17.75 -0.62
C VAL A 99 7.36 -16.30 -0.99
N MET A 100 8.54 -15.78 -0.62
CA MET A 100 9.01 -14.43 -0.94
C MET A 100 10.55 -14.39 -0.95
N SER A 101 11.12 -13.31 -1.48
CA SER A 101 12.57 -13.04 -1.32
C SER A 101 12.92 -12.84 0.17
N GLN A 102 13.99 -13.48 0.62
CA GLN A 102 14.56 -13.29 1.97
C GLN A 102 15.61 -12.16 2.01
N ASN A 103 15.84 -11.50 0.87
CA ASN A 103 16.65 -10.30 0.74
C ASN A 103 15.74 -9.14 0.32
N ILE A 104 15.54 -8.16 1.19
CA ILE A 104 14.72 -6.97 0.89
C ILE A 104 15.52 -5.70 1.10
N LYS A 105 15.18 -4.68 0.31
CA LYS A 105 15.69 -3.32 0.47
C LYS A 105 14.58 -2.43 1.00
N LEU A 106 14.87 -1.51 1.89
CA LEU A 106 13.90 -0.55 2.41
C LEU A 106 14.46 0.84 2.27
N TYR A 107 13.75 1.72 1.58
CA TYR A 107 14.10 3.14 1.53
C TYR A 107 13.32 3.88 2.61
N ARG A 108 13.99 4.29 3.68
CA ARG A 108 13.32 4.87 4.85
C ARG A 108 12.55 6.15 4.51
N ASP A 109 13.08 6.95 3.60
CA ASP A 109 12.56 8.29 3.31
C ASP A 109 11.57 8.31 2.14
N LEU A 110 11.40 7.17 1.46
CA LEU A 110 10.52 6.99 0.31
C LEU A 110 9.41 6.00 0.65
N ASN A 111 8.29 6.11 -0.04
CA ASN A 111 7.39 4.97 -0.11
C ASN A 111 8.02 3.97 -1.10
N SER A 112 8.02 2.68 -0.77
CA SER A 112 8.24 1.67 -1.79
C SER A 112 7.13 1.85 -2.82
N PHE A 113 7.49 2.33 -4.02
CA PHE A 113 6.52 2.55 -5.08
C PHE A 113 5.93 1.19 -5.51
N ASP A 114 4.68 1.22 -6.00
CA ASP A 114 3.94 0.08 -6.56
C ASP A 114 4.56 -0.43 -7.88
N GLU A 115 5.88 -0.38 -8.05
CA GLU A 115 6.53 -1.09 -9.15
C GLU A 115 6.60 -2.58 -8.78
N PRO A 116 6.25 -3.48 -9.70
CA PRO A 116 6.40 -4.91 -9.50
C PRO A 116 7.89 -5.30 -9.57
N ASP A 117 8.73 -4.72 -8.72
CA ASP A 117 10.04 -5.30 -8.42
C ASP A 117 9.77 -6.70 -7.84
N THR A 118 10.31 -7.69 -8.54
CA THR A 118 10.13 -9.12 -8.25
C THR A 118 10.49 -9.45 -6.79
N LYS A 119 11.35 -8.65 -6.16
CA LYS A 119 11.83 -8.83 -4.78
C LYS A 119 10.77 -8.60 -3.71
N TYR A 120 9.71 -7.82 -3.98
CA TYR A 120 8.61 -7.60 -3.04
C TYR A 120 7.38 -8.46 -3.33
N LYS A 121 7.48 -9.36 -4.32
CA LYS A 121 6.42 -10.30 -4.64
C LYS A 121 6.34 -11.39 -3.57
N VAL A 122 5.13 -11.64 -3.11
CA VAL A 122 4.80 -12.72 -2.18
C VAL A 122 3.78 -13.63 -2.85
N THR A 123 4.04 -14.93 -2.82
CA THR A 123 3.07 -15.95 -3.26
C THR A 123 2.62 -16.75 -2.03
N ALA A 124 1.32 -16.92 -1.84
CA ALA A 124 0.80 -17.69 -0.72
C ALA A 124 -0.36 -18.61 -1.09
N ASN A 125 -0.45 -19.76 -0.40
CA ASN A 125 -1.56 -20.72 -0.53
C ASN A 125 -2.75 -20.36 0.40
N ILE A 126 -2.67 -19.23 1.09
CA ILE A 126 -3.67 -18.69 2.00
C ILE A 126 -3.99 -17.26 1.60
N LYS A 127 -5.12 -16.75 2.13
CA LYS A 127 -5.44 -15.34 1.99
C LYS A 127 -4.74 -14.52 3.07
N LEU A 128 -3.79 -13.69 2.63
CA LEU A 128 -3.08 -12.77 3.50
C LEU A 128 -3.92 -11.53 3.79
N GLY A 129 -3.79 -10.99 5.00
CA GLY A 129 -4.35 -9.71 5.40
C GLY A 129 -3.56 -8.53 4.89
N THR A 130 -4.09 -7.32 5.12
CA THR A 130 -3.58 -6.06 4.52
C THR A 130 -2.21 -5.62 5.06
N TYR A 131 -1.74 -6.21 6.16
CA TYR A 131 -0.51 -5.79 6.82
C TYR A 131 0.45 -6.97 7.04
N ALA A 132 1.74 -6.70 6.86
CA ALA A 132 2.84 -7.53 7.31
C ALA A 132 3.75 -6.70 8.22
N LEU A 133 4.46 -7.34 9.14
CA LEU A 133 5.29 -6.65 10.14
C LEU A 133 6.73 -7.10 10.01
N LEU A 134 7.66 -6.16 9.81
CA LEU A 134 9.08 -6.44 9.98
C LEU A 134 9.41 -6.38 11.47
N VAL A 135 10.00 -7.44 12.00
CA VAL A 135 10.33 -7.55 13.42
C VAL A 135 11.77 -8.00 13.65
N ASP A 136 12.30 -7.66 14.82
CA ASP A 136 13.54 -8.25 15.35
C ASP A 136 13.32 -9.62 16.01
N GLU A 137 14.41 -10.26 16.46
CA GLU A 137 14.40 -11.55 17.19
C GLU A 137 13.49 -11.54 18.43
N LYS A 138 13.29 -10.37 19.04
CA LYS A 138 12.46 -10.19 20.24
C LYS A 138 11.01 -9.82 19.89
N LYS A 139 10.61 -9.90 18.61
CA LYS A 139 9.29 -9.50 18.11
C LYS A 139 8.95 -8.03 18.34
N ASN A 140 9.96 -7.16 18.47
CA ASN A 140 9.74 -5.73 18.40
C ASN A 140 9.55 -5.33 16.94
N ILE A 141 8.49 -4.60 16.66
CA ILE A 141 8.17 -4.15 15.31
C ILE A 141 9.17 -3.04 14.91
N LEU A 142 9.70 -3.13 13.70
CA LEU A 142 10.61 -2.18 13.08
C LEU A 142 9.97 -1.44 11.91
N ALA A 143 9.05 -2.08 11.20
CA ALA A 143 8.26 -1.47 10.14
C ALA A 143 6.92 -2.18 9.97
N ILE A 144 5.91 -1.44 9.52
CA ILE A 144 4.60 -1.96 9.15
C ILE A 144 4.45 -1.82 7.63
N MET A 145 4.29 -2.95 6.97
CA MET A 145 4.23 -3.09 5.53
C MET A 145 2.78 -3.34 5.10
N THR A 146 2.40 -2.85 3.93
CA THR A 146 1.12 -3.15 3.30
C THR A 146 1.27 -4.35 2.39
N VAL A 147 0.28 -5.23 2.40
CA VAL A 147 0.17 -6.40 1.51
C VAL A 147 -1.00 -6.14 0.56
N ARG A 148 -0.73 -6.11 -0.75
CA ARG A 148 -1.73 -5.84 -1.77
C ARG A 148 -1.86 -7.03 -2.71
N GLU A 149 -3.07 -7.58 -2.84
CA GLU A 149 -3.34 -8.66 -3.79
C GLU A 149 -3.21 -8.17 -5.24
N ILE A 150 -2.52 -8.94 -6.08
CA ILE A 150 -2.34 -8.69 -7.52
C ILE A 150 -3.20 -9.69 -8.29
N LYS A 151 -4.32 -9.23 -8.86
CA LYS A 151 -5.32 -10.10 -9.51
C LYS A 151 -4.98 -10.56 -10.94
N ASN A 152 -3.97 -9.95 -11.58
CA ASN A 152 -3.75 -10.08 -13.03
C ASN A 152 -2.43 -10.77 -13.42
N MET A 153 -1.72 -11.42 -12.49
CA MET A 153 -0.56 -12.23 -12.87
C MET A 153 -1.02 -13.64 -13.23
N SER A 154 -1.15 -13.89 -14.54
CA SER A 154 -1.34 -15.23 -15.10
C SER A 154 -0.21 -16.15 -14.64
N VAL A 155 -0.49 -16.99 -13.65
CA VAL A 155 0.30 -18.17 -13.36
C VAL A 155 -0.57 -19.37 -13.68
N SER A 156 0.03 -20.36 -14.34
CA SER A 156 -0.54 -21.65 -14.72
C SER A 156 -1.15 -22.46 -13.55
N ASN A 157 -0.93 -22.06 -12.30
CA ASN A 157 -1.51 -22.68 -11.11
C ASN A 157 -2.56 -21.77 -10.47
N LYS A 158 -3.83 -22.12 -10.68
CA LYS A 158 -5.05 -21.50 -10.09
C LYS A 158 -5.13 -21.53 -8.55
N GLU A 159 -4.12 -22.07 -7.86
CA GLU A 159 -4.18 -22.36 -6.42
C GLU A 159 -3.40 -21.38 -5.53
N LYS A 160 -2.59 -20.46 -6.10
CA LYS A 160 -1.75 -19.55 -5.30
C LYS A 160 -2.13 -18.10 -5.51
N ASN A 161 -2.31 -17.37 -4.41
CA ASN A 161 -2.55 -15.93 -4.40
C ASN A 161 -1.22 -15.18 -4.53
N ASN A 162 -1.21 -14.10 -5.31
CA ASN A 162 -0.04 -13.24 -5.48
C ASN A 162 -0.27 -11.89 -4.80
N TYR A 163 0.76 -11.39 -4.13
CA TYR A 163 0.73 -10.14 -3.41
C TYR A 163 1.99 -9.32 -3.70
N LEU A 164 1.87 -8.01 -3.54
CA LEU A 164 2.99 -7.07 -3.48
C LEU A 164 3.12 -6.54 -2.04
N LEU A 165 4.35 -6.57 -1.52
CA LEU A 165 4.70 -5.84 -0.31
C LEU A 165 5.04 -4.39 -0.64
N GLY A 166 4.42 -3.47 0.07
CA GLY A 166 4.76 -2.06 0.03
C GLY A 166 5.11 -1.55 1.43
N VAL A 167 6.02 -0.59 1.51
CA VAL A 167 6.32 0.09 2.77
C VAL A 167 6.07 1.58 2.59
N LYS A 168 5.22 2.13 3.46
CA LYS A 168 5.06 3.58 3.55
C LYS A 168 6.09 4.13 4.50
N ARG A 169 6.82 5.18 4.12
CA ARG A 169 7.82 5.83 4.98
C ARG A 169 7.30 6.19 6.37
N VAL A 170 6.02 6.58 6.43
CA VAL A 170 5.34 6.98 7.67
C VAL A 170 5.10 5.82 8.62
N CYS A 171 5.30 4.58 8.20
CA CYS A 171 5.08 3.35 8.95
C CYS A 171 6.39 2.62 9.33
N VAL A 172 7.53 3.30 9.24
CA VAL A 172 8.85 2.77 9.62
C VAL A 172 9.29 3.37 10.95
N SER A 173 9.82 2.54 11.85
CA SER A 173 10.35 2.98 13.13
C SER A 173 11.50 3.98 12.93
N LYS A 174 11.51 5.06 13.72
CA LYS A 174 12.65 5.98 13.78
C LYS A 174 13.92 5.32 14.31
N GLY A 175 13.79 4.20 15.02
CA GLY A 175 14.91 3.40 15.50
C GLY A 175 15.59 2.57 14.41
N LEU A 176 14.91 2.31 13.29
CA LEU A 176 15.47 1.58 12.15
C LEU A 176 16.34 2.53 11.31
N LYS A 177 17.66 2.48 11.55
CA LYS A 177 18.63 3.34 10.88
C LYS A 177 19.10 2.74 9.56
N LYS A 178 19.80 3.54 8.76
CA LYS A 178 20.52 3.06 7.58
C LYS A 178 21.52 1.99 7.99
N GLY A 179 21.54 0.86 7.27
CA GLY A 179 22.45 -0.25 7.53
C GLY A 179 21.92 -1.57 6.97
N THR A 180 22.73 -2.61 7.09
CA THR A 180 22.36 -3.98 6.75
C THR A 180 22.05 -4.74 8.02
N TYR A 181 20.89 -5.40 8.05
CA TYR A 181 20.39 -6.13 9.20
C TYR A 181 20.21 -7.60 8.85
N TYR A 182 20.59 -8.45 9.80
CA TYR A 182 20.44 -9.91 9.76
C TYR A 182 19.51 -10.34 10.89
N ASN A 183 18.98 -11.56 10.83
CA ASN A 183 18.08 -12.14 11.84
C ASN A 183 16.79 -11.34 12.08
N LEU A 184 16.31 -10.66 11.05
CA LEU A 184 14.96 -10.08 11.06
C LEU A 184 13.97 -11.09 10.50
N ALA A 185 12.68 -10.85 10.75
CA ALA A 185 11.62 -11.65 10.16
C ALA A 185 10.46 -10.78 9.70
N VAL A 186 9.75 -11.25 8.68
CA VAL A 186 8.49 -10.69 8.25
C VAL A 186 7.35 -11.57 8.75
N LEU A 187 6.44 -10.96 9.52
CA LEU A 187 5.25 -11.63 10.03
C LEU A 187 4.06 -11.31 9.15
N PHE A 188 3.41 -12.35 8.63
CA PHE A 188 2.17 -12.27 7.87
C PHE A 188 0.99 -12.81 8.68
N PHE A 189 -0.20 -12.34 8.33
CA PHE A 189 -1.44 -12.68 9.01
C PHE A 189 -2.48 -13.11 7.98
N GLU A 190 -3.42 -13.97 8.39
CA GLU A 190 -4.60 -14.26 7.57
C GLU A 190 -5.50 -13.03 7.45
N GLU A 191 -6.24 -12.94 6.35
CA GLU A 191 -7.17 -11.84 6.05
C GLU A 191 -8.10 -11.50 7.23
N GLU A 192 -8.66 -12.54 7.86
CA GLU A 192 -9.59 -12.42 9.00
C GLU A 192 -8.98 -11.77 10.25
N LYS A 193 -7.64 -11.74 10.36
CA LYS A 193 -6.91 -11.15 11.49
C LYS A 193 -6.60 -9.68 11.31
N THR A 194 -6.80 -9.11 10.12
CA THR A 194 -6.50 -7.70 9.82
C THR A 194 -7.20 -6.74 10.77
N GLU A 195 -8.51 -6.89 10.99
CA GLU A 195 -9.28 -6.01 11.87
C GLU A 195 -8.76 -6.08 13.33
N GLU A 196 -8.38 -7.28 13.79
CA GLU A 196 -7.85 -7.47 15.13
C GLU A 196 -6.45 -6.86 15.29
N LEU A 197 -5.60 -6.98 14.27
CA LEU A 197 -4.28 -6.35 14.22
C LEU A 197 -4.42 -4.84 14.36
N VAL A 198 -5.28 -4.21 13.55
CA VAL A 198 -5.46 -2.75 13.60
C VAL A 198 -6.06 -2.29 14.93
N LYS A 199 -7.07 -2.99 15.45
CA LYS A 199 -7.63 -2.67 16.78
C LYS A 199 -6.59 -2.78 17.87
N THR A 200 -5.75 -3.81 17.84
CA THR A 200 -4.67 -3.98 18.81
C THR A 200 -3.66 -2.83 18.70
N TYR A 201 -3.31 -2.43 17.49
CA TYR A 201 -2.37 -1.32 17.27
C TYR A 201 -2.86 -0.04 17.96
N TYR A 202 -4.12 0.34 17.74
CA TYR A 202 -4.72 1.54 18.34
C TYR A 202 -5.29 1.33 19.76
N GLY A 203 -5.14 0.14 20.36
CA GLY A 203 -5.64 -0.13 21.71
C GLY A 203 -7.17 -0.21 21.85
N MET A 204 -7.85 -0.53 20.77
CA MET A 204 -9.31 -0.61 20.67
C MET A 204 -9.84 -2.05 20.84
N GLU A 205 -9.00 -3.00 21.26
CA GLU A 205 -9.42 -4.38 21.42
C GLU A 205 -10.43 -4.53 22.58
N LYS A 206 -11.63 -5.02 22.25
CA LYS A 206 -12.68 -5.29 23.25
C LYS A 206 -12.51 -6.66 23.92
N LYS A 207 -11.72 -7.56 23.34
CA LYS A 207 -11.42 -8.91 23.85
C LYS A 207 -9.98 -9.30 23.49
N GLN A 208 -9.31 -9.99 24.41
CA GLN A 208 -8.04 -10.65 24.11
C GLN A 208 -8.32 -11.91 23.28
N ARG A 209 -8.05 -11.82 21.97
CA ARG A 209 -7.98 -12.97 21.09
C ARG A 209 -6.52 -13.32 20.84
N ALA A 210 -6.24 -14.61 20.70
CA ALA A 210 -4.90 -15.07 20.36
C ALA A 210 -4.57 -14.68 18.91
N PHE A 211 -3.39 -14.10 18.72
CA PHE A 211 -2.82 -13.95 17.39
C PHE A 211 -2.15 -15.24 16.97
N SER A 212 -2.25 -15.50 15.67
CA SER A 212 -1.34 -16.39 14.98
C SER A 212 -0.79 -15.65 13.77
N TYR A 213 0.44 -15.97 13.43
CA TYR A 213 1.15 -15.36 12.31
C TYR A 213 1.98 -16.40 11.58
N TYR A 214 2.31 -16.11 10.34
CA TYR A 214 3.29 -16.84 9.54
C TYR A 214 4.57 -16.04 9.54
N GLU A 215 5.70 -16.69 9.81
CA GLU A 215 6.98 -16.03 9.93
C GLU A 215 7.89 -16.40 8.78
N VAL A 216 8.41 -15.41 8.05
CA VAL A 216 9.46 -15.62 7.08
C VAL A 216 10.72 -14.97 7.61
N ALA A 217 11.74 -15.78 7.92
CA ALA A 217 13.05 -15.29 8.31
C ALA A 217 13.70 -14.57 7.12
N MET A 218 14.41 -13.49 7.40
CA MET A 218 15.13 -12.70 6.41
C MET A 218 16.61 -13.01 6.50
N ASP A 219 17.20 -13.34 5.36
CA ASP A 219 18.65 -13.47 5.19
C ASP A 219 19.28 -12.08 5.32
N GLU A 220 18.72 -11.08 4.63
CA GLU A 220 19.25 -9.72 4.64
C GLU A 220 18.15 -8.66 4.48
N VAL A 221 18.23 -7.62 5.31
CA VAL A 221 17.41 -6.41 5.17
C VAL A 221 18.33 -5.20 5.04
N GLU A 222 18.41 -4.64 3.84
CA GLU A 222 19.21 -3.44 3.56
C GLU A 222 18.35 -2.18 3.71
N VAL A 223 18.60 -1.38 4.74
CA VAL A 223 17.92 -0.09 4.96
C VAL A 223 18.75 1.03 4.37
N LYS A 224 18.17 1.72 3.38
CA LYS A 224 18.76 2.88 2.69
C LYS A 224 18.03 4.17 3.03
N GLU A 225 18.75 5.26 2.89
CA GLU A 225 18.20 6.60 2.86
C GLU A 225 18.23 7.08 1.40
N ALA A 226 17.23 7.85 1.01
CA ALA A 226 17.25 8.47 -0.30
C ALA A 226 18.41 9.46 -0.34
N GLN A 227 19.30 9.33 -1.33
CA GLN A 227 20.32 10.34 -1.53
C GLN A 227 19.66 11.58 -2.12
N LEU A 228 19.65 12.67 -1.35
CA LEU A 228 19.39 13.99 -1.91
C LEU A 228 20.58 14.34 -2.82
N THR A 229 20.26 14.75 -4.04
CA THR A 229 21.24 15.12 -5.05
C THR A 229 20.97 16.53 -5.52
N ASP A 230 22.02 17.35 -5.57
CA ASP A 230 22.01 18.68 -6.19
C ASP A 230 22.31 18.60 -7.69
N GLU A 231 22.52 17.39 -8.22
CA GLU A 231 22.66 17.18 -9.67
C GLU A 231 21.38 17.63 -10.38
N VAL A 232 21.53 18.46 -11.42
CA VAL A 232 20.40 18.95 -12.20
C VAL A 232 19.92 17.84 -13.12
N LEU A 233 18.63 17.50 -13.05
CA LEU A 233 17.96 16.64 -14.02
C LEU A 233 17.74 17.40 -15.33
N ILE A 234 18.34 16.90 -16.40
CA ILE A 234 18.20 17.41 -17.76
C ILE A 234 17.32 16.43 -18.51
N ILE A 235 16.23 16.93 -19.10
CA ILE A 235 15.31 16.13 -19.92
C ILE A 235 15.20 16.76 -21.29
N ASP A 236 15.45 15.96 -22.33
CA ASP A 236 15.18 16.33 -23.72
C ASP A 236 13.92 15.59 -24.19
N TYR A 237 12.86 16.35 -24.47
CA TYR A 237 11.59 15.85 -25.00
C TYR A 237 11.62 15.88 -26.53
N GLY A 238 12.19 14.85 -27.14
CA GLY A 238 12.16 14.67 -28.58
C GLY A 238 10.77 14.25 -29.09
N THR A 239 10.57 14.35 -30.41
CA THR A 239 9.31 13.93 -31.05
C THR A 239 9.11 12.41 -31.01
N SER A 240 10.19 11.64 -31.11
CA SER A 240 10.14 10.17 -31.10
C SER A 240 10.61 9.57 -29.79
N PHE A 241 11.61 10.18 -29.16
CA PHE A 241 12.22 9.70 -27.92
C PHE A 241 12.51 10.85 -26.97
N THR A 242 12.21 10.60 -25.70
CA THR A 242 12.62 11.39 -24.55
C THR A 242 13.92 10.81 -24.02
N THR A 243 14.90 11.66 -23.76
CA THR A 243 16.15 11.28 -23.08
C THR A 243 16.30 12.08 -21.80
N ALA A 244 16.98 11.52 -20.81
CA ALA A 244 17.27 12.23 -19.59
C ALA A 244 18.67 11.93 -19.08
N GLY A 245 19.21 12.85 -18.31
CA GLY A 245 20.50 12.74 -17.68
C GLY A 245 20.60 13.65 -16.47
N THR A 246 21.63 13.46 -15.66
CA THR A 246 21.98 14.38 -14.58
C THR A 246 23.29 15.06 -14.88
N TYR A 247 23.43 16.31 -14.43
CA TYR A 247 24.70 17.03 -14.46
C TYR A 247 25.08 17.46 -13.05
N GLY A 248 26.21 16.98 -12.57
CA GLY A 248 26.78 17.38 -11.29
C GLY A 248 27.55 18.68 -11.42
N MET A 249 27.03 19.75 -10.82
CA MET A 249 27.66 21.07 -10.87
C MET A 249 29.07 21.07 -10.24
N GLU A 250 29.28 20.28 -9.19
CA GLU A 250 30.58 20.17 -8.50
C GLU A 250 31.55 19.22 -9.20
N THR A 251 31.03 18.12 -9.78
CA THR A 251 31.87 17.09 -10.41
C THR A 251 32.15 17.38 -11.89
N GLY A 252 31.34 18.25 -12.51
CA GLY A 252 31.35 18.49 -13.96
C GLY A 252 30.96 17.25 -14.78
N GLN A 253 30.40 16.22 -14.15
CA GLN A 253 30.09 14.95 -14.79
C GLN A 253 28.65 14.93 -15.28
N MET A 254 28.47 14.46 -16.51
CA MET A 254 27.16 14.13 -17.07
C MET A 254 26.92 12.62 -16.95
N LYS A 255 25.77 12.24 -16.39
CA LYS A 255 25.32 10.85 -16.33
C LYS A 255 24.03 10.72 -17.12
N LYS A 256 23.88 9.67 -17.94
CA LYS A 256 22.64 9.39 -18.66
C LYS A 256 21.72 8.54 -17.79
N ILE A 257 20.44 8.86 -17.77
CA ILE A 257 19.41 8.05 -17.11
C ILE A 257 19.06 6.88 -18.01
N VAL A 258 19.06 5.69 -17.43
CA VAL A 258 18.62 4.45 -18.07
C VAL A 258 17.10 4.33 -17.86
N PHE A 259 16.36 4.17 -18.95
CA PHE A 259 14.90 3.96 -18.96
C PHE A 259 14.52 2.48 -19.08
N ASP A 260 15.49 1.59 -18.94
CA ASP A 260 15.28 0.14 -18.95
C ASP A 260 15.19 -0.38 -17.51
N SER A 261 14.01 -0.88 -17.14
CA SER A 261 13.72 -1.45 -15.83
C SER A 261 14.44 -2.79 -15.58
N GLN A 262 14.91 -3.49 -16.62
CA GLN A 262 15.67 -4.73 -16.47
C GLN A 262 17.17 -4.51 -16.22
N ALA A 263 17.67 -3.28 -16.36
CA ALA A 263 19.08 -2.97 -16.18
C ALA A 263 19.54 -3.06 -14.70
N GLU A 264 18.62 -2.99 -13.73
CA GLU A 264 18.97 -3.14 -12.30
C GLU A 264 19.05 -4.60 -11.82
N GLU A 265 18.50 -5.57 -12.57
CA GLU A 265 18.54 -7.00 -12.19
C GLU A 265 19.86 -7.70 -12.55
N LEU A 266 20.61 -7.15 -13.51
CA LEU A 266 21.87 -7.73 -13.96
C LEU A 266 23.02 -7.00 -13.27
N GLY A 267 23.53 -7.62 -12.19
CA GLY A 267 24.72 -7.15 -11.50
C GLY A 267 25.91 -6.94 -12.46
N ASN A 268 26.90 -6.18 -12.01
CA ASN A 268 28.06 -5.68 -12.77
C ASN A 268 28.86 -6.71 -13.60
N ASP A 269 28.60 -8.01 -13.51
CA ASP A 269 29.41 -9.09 -14.08
C ASP A 269 29.00 -9.57 -15.49
N SER A 270 27.90 -9.10 -16.08
CA SER A 270 27.50 -9.47 -17.45
C SER A 270 27.87 -8.42 -18.52
N PHE A 271 28.98 -7.71 -18.33
CA PHE A 271 29.40 -6.58 -19.16
C PHE A 271 29.82 -6.91 -20.60
N LYS A 272 29.98 -8.20 -20.98
CA LYS A 272 30.59 -8.60 -22.26
C LYS A 272 29.64 -9.01 -23.39
N GLU A 273 28.38 -9.34 -23.11
CA GLU A 273 27.34 -9.51 -24.16
C GLU A 273 26.46 -8.25 -24.35
N TRP A 274 26.65 -7.23 -23.51
CA TRP A 274 25.77 -6.06 -23.35
C TRP A 274 26.00 -4.91 -24.36
N GLU A 275 27.11 -4.89 -25.11
CA GLU A 275 27.49 -3.73 -25.94
C GLU A 275 26.60 -3.48 -27.17
N LEU A 276 25.87 -4.49 -27.65
CA LEU A 276 25.07 -4.41 -28.88
C LEU A 276 23.72 -3.68 -28.74
N HIS A 277 23.18 -3.52 -27.53
CA HIS A 277 21.91 -2.78 -27.25
C HIS A 277 22.13 -1.46 -26.47
N SER A 278 23.34 -0.92 -26.50
CA SER A 278 23.81 0.07 -25.52
C SER A 278 23.20 1.48 -25.61
N GLN A 279 22.61 1.89 -26.75
CA GLN A 279 22.03 3.24 -26.89
C GLN A 279 20.53 3.32 -26.59
N GLU A 280 19.74 2.30 -26.96
CA GLU A 280 18.28 2.34 -26.81
C GLU A 280 17.82 2.39 -25.34
N ARG A 281 18.63 1.89 -24.41
CA ARG A 281 18.33 1.93 -22.97
C ARG A 281 18.28 3.36 -22.40
N PHE A 282 18.85 4.33 -23.09
CA PHE A 282 18.80 5.75 -22.69
C PHE A 282 17.67 6.52 -23.40
N LEU A 283 16.91 5.84 -24.26
CA LEU A 283 15.80 6.40 -25.03
C LEU A 283 14.48 5.85 -24.50
N CYS A 284 13.63 6.75 -24.00
CA CYS A 284 12.24 6.43 -23.67
C CYS A 284 11.34 6.89 -24.83
N PRO A 285 10.53 6.02 -25.46
CA PRO A 285 9.61 6.47 -26.51
C PRO A 285 8.70 7.62 -26.04
N SER A 286 8.54 8.66 -26.84
CA SER A 286 7.70 9.82 -26.50
C SER A 286 6.23 9.55 -26.79
N VAL A 287 5.68 8.49 -26.17
CA VAL A 287 4.34 7.98 -26.41
C VAL A 287 3.57 7.93 -25.09
N ILE A 288 2.28 8.23 -25.16
CA ILE A 288 1.31 8.06 -24.08
C ILE A 288 0.19 7.13 -24.55
N GLY A 289 -0.23 6.22 -23.68
CA GLY A 289 -1.39 5.36 -23.87
C GLY A 289 -2.37 5.52 -22.71
N VAL A 290 -3.63 5.10 -22.93
CA VAL A 290 -4.64 5.04 -21.86
C VAL A 290 -4.66 3.62 -21.31
N LYS A 291 -4.40 3.47 -20.02
CA LYS A 291 -4.40 2.18 -19.33
C LYS A 291 -5.81 1.79 -18.89
N GLN A 292 -6.53 2.72 -18.26
CA GLN A 292 -7.89 2.50 -17.77
C GLN A 292 -8.66 3.81 -17.65
N ILE A 293 -9.98 3.73 -17.80
CA ILE A 293 -10.92 4.81 -17.51
C ILE A 293 -11.85 4.32 -16.39
N ASP A 294 -11.92 5.06 -15.29
CA ASP A 294 -12.84 4.82 -14.17
C ASP A 294 -13.65 6.09 -13.88
N GLY A 295 -14.87 6.13 -14.42
CA GLY A 295 -15.73 7.32 -14.41
C GLY A 295 -15.04 8.51 -15.08
N ASN A 296 -14.72 9.54 -14.28
CA ASN A 296 -14.02 10.75 -14.75
C ASN A 296 -12.51 10.71 -14.54
N LYS A 297 -11.93 9.59 -14.10
CA LYS A 297 -10.48 9.43 -13.93
C LYS A 297 -9.90 8.60 -15.07
N ILE A 298 -8.86 9.12 -15.71
CA ILE A 298 -8.10 8.44 -16.76
C ILE A 298 -6.71 8.13 -16.20
N GLU A 299 -6.33 6.85 -16.25
CA GLU A 299 -4.98 6.39 -15.92
C GLU A 299 -4.19 6.23 -17.23
N PHE A 300 -3.01 6.85 -17.29
CA PHE A 300 -2.14 6.84 -18.46
C PHE A 300 -0.91 5.94 -18.25
N ILE A 301 -0.42 5.36 -19.35
CA ILE A 301 0.86 4.66 -19.47
C ILE A 301 1.75 5.42 -20.44
N TYR A 302 3.07 5.28 -20.31
CA TYR A 302 4.04 6.06 -21.07
C TYR A 302 5.16 5.19 -21.62
N GLY A 303 5.87 5.67 -22.64
CA GLY A 303 7.11 5.04 -23.08
C GLY A 303 6.92 3.63 -23.64
N ARG A 304 7.81 2.71 -23.24
CA ARG A 304 7.80 1.32 -23.71
C ARG A 304 6.53 0.58 -23.28
N GLU A 305 6.03 0.85 -22.08
CA GLU A 305 4.78 0.25 -21.58
C GLU A 305 3.59 0.59 -22.48
N ALA A 306 3.51 1.82 -22.99
CA ALA A 306 2.46 2.23 -23.93
C ALA A 306 2.54 1.45 -25.26
N ILE A 307 3.75 1.26 -25.80
CA ILE A 307 3.97 0.49 -27.02
C ILE A 307 3.65 -1.00 -26.81
N GLU A 308 4.02 -1.57 -25.67
CA GLU A 308 3.73 -2.96 -25.34
C GLU A 308 2.23 -3.20 -25.13
N ALA A 309 1.54 -2.28 -24.47
CA ALA A 309 0.09 -2.34 -24.31
C ALA A 309 -0.62 -2.31 -25.68
N GLU A 310 -0.12 -1.52 -26.64
CA GLU A 310 -0.64 -1.53 -28.02
C GLU A 310 -0.41 -2.89 -28.69
N LYS A 311 0.80 -3.46 -28.62
CA LYS A 311 1.12 -4.78 -29.21
C LYS A 311 0.29 -5.93 -28.63
N ASN A 312 0.01 -5.87 -27.32
CA ASN A 312 -0.78 -6.88 -26.61
C ASN A 312 -2.29 -6.67 -26.76
N SER A 313 -2.71 -5.48 -27.21
CA SER A 313 -4.08 -5.20 -27.65
C SER A 313 -4.28 -5.75 -29.06
N ILE A 314 -4.24 -7.08 -29.19
CA ILE A 314 -4.54 -7.75 -30.47
C ILE A 314 -6.03 -7.49 -30.79
N PHE A 315 -6.28 -6.85 -31.95
CA PHE A 315 -7.60 -6.67 -32.55
C PHE A 315 -8.31 -8.01 -32.83
#